data_AF-G4HEG4-F1
#
_entry.id   AF-G4HEG4-F1
#
_cell.length_a   1.000
_cell.length_b   1.000
_cell.length_c   1.000
_cell.angle_alpha   90.00
_cell.angle_beta   90.00
_cell.angle_gamma   90.00
#
_symmetry.space_group_name_H-M   'P 1'
#
loop_
_entity.id
_entity.type
_entity.pdbx_description
1 polymer ?
#
loop_
_entity_poly.entity_id
_entity_poly.type
_entity_poly.pdbx_seq_one_letter_code
_entity_poly.pdbx_strand_id
1 'polypeptide(L)' 'MSRVTDLIADEVIDYCANGECGHEIRFGQPVWKIDFELVCSSSCLLKKLGAVTVIAGKEVKQESEQEVADPQL' A
#
# COMPACT_ATOMS: atom_id res chain seq x y z
N MET A 1 -24.06 -27.60 8.21
CA MET A 1 -22.95 -26.64 8.35
C MET A 1 -21.86 -27.29 9.19
N SER A 2 -20.83 -27.82 8.54
CA SER A 2 -19.74 -28.54 9.19
C SER A 2 -18.75 -27.53 9.81
N ARG A 3 -18.44 -27.68 11.10
CA ARG A 3 -17.58 -26.79 11.91
C ARG A 3 -16.10 -27.17 11.79
N VAL A 4 -15.55 -27.20 10.57
CA VAL A 4 -14.17 -27.68 10.32
C VAL A 4 -13.36 -26.69 9.46
N THR A 5 -13.77 -25.42 9.38
CA THR A 5 -13.04 -24.38 8.62
C THR A 5 -12.34 -23.34 9.48
N ASP A 6 -12.62 -23.29 10.80
CA ASP A 6 -12.19 -22.16 11.63
C ASP A 6 -10.71 -22.19 12.03
N LEU A 7 -10.05 -23.35 11.95
CA LEU A 7 -8.64 -23.47 12.37
C LEU A 7 -7.63 -22.99 11.32
N ILE A 8 -8.02 -22.92 10.03
CA ILE A 8 -7.11 -22.51 8.94
C ILE A 8 -7.13 -20.98 8.77
N ALA A 9 -8.25 -20.32 9.09
CA ALA A 9 -8.43 -18.88 8.88
C ALA A 9 -7.50 -17.98 9.72
N ASP A 10 -6.83 -18.53 10.74
CA ASP A 10 -5.92 -17.79 11.62
C ASP A 10 -4.44 -17.94 11.28
N GLU A 11 -4.09 -18.72 10.23
CA GLU A 11 -2.71 -18.83 9.78
C GLU A 11 -2.26 -17.52 9.10
N VAL A 12 -1.17 -16.94 9.60
CA VAL A 12 -0.50 -15.79 8.97
C VAL A 12 0.34 -16.31 7.80
N ILE A 13 0.03 -15.82 6.61
CA ILE A 13 0.68 -16.23 5.34
C ILE A 13 1.80 -15.26 4.96
N ASP A 14 1.60 -13.96 5.20
CA ASP A 14 2.54 -12.91 4.83
C ASP A 14 2.28 -11.62 5.63
N TYR A 15 3.03 -10.57 5.36
CA TYR A 15 2.79 -9.22 5.87
C TYR A 15 2.59 -8.24 4.71
N CYS A 16 1.76 -7.22 4.91
CA CYS A 16 1.51 -6.18 3.92
C CYS A 16 2.81 -5.49 3.51
N ALA A 17 3.14 -5.54 2.23
CA ALA A 17 4.38 -4.98 1.67
C ALA A 17 4.43 -3.44 1.64
N ASN A 18 3.34 -2.75 2.02
CA ASN A 18 3.43 -1.32 2.29
C ASN A 18 4.21 -1.10 3.59
N GLY A 19 5.41 -0.50 3.48
CA GLY A 19 6.34 -0.31 4.59
C GLY A 19 5.80 0.51 5.78
N GLU A 20 4.76 1.32 5.57
CA GLU A 20 4.07 2.02 6.66
C GLU A 20 3.01 1.17 7.37
N CYS A 21 2.55 0.09 6.74
CA CYS A 21 1.39 -0.69 7.18
C CYS A 21 1.79 -1.93 7.98
N GLY A 22 2.58 -2.84 7.40
CA GLY A 22 3.10 -4.04 8.08
C GLY A 22 2.07 -5.01 8.68
N HIS A 23 0.79 -4.92 8.31
CA HIS A 23 -0.25 -5.79 8.88
C HIS A 23 -0.10 -7.25 8.42
N GLU A 24 -0.38 -8.18 9.31
CA GLU A 24 -0.48 -9.62 9.00
C GLU A 24 -1.56 -9.89 7.94
N ILE A 25 -1.23 -10.73 6.96
CA ILE A 25 -2.15 -11.26 5.96
C ILE A 25 -2.47 -12.70 6.35
N ARG A 26 -3.75 -12.97 6.58
CA ARG A 26 -4.23 -14.28 7.02
C ARG A 26 -4.80 -15.11 5.88
N PHE A 27 -4.80 -16.42 6.06
CA PHE A 27 -5.36 -17.35 5.07
C PHE A 27 -6.83 -17.01 4.75
N GLY A 28 -7.15 -16.94 3.45
CA GLY A 28 -8.50 -16.60 2.97
C GLY A 28 -8.84 -15.11 2.96
N GLN A 29 -7.95 -14.24 3.45
CA GLN A 29 -8.12 -12.79 3.36
C GLN A 29 -8.02 -12.33 1.89
N PRO A 30 -8.97 -11.53 1.39
CA PRO A 30 -8.84 -10.90 0.08
C PRO A 30 -7.71 -9.86 0.13
N VAL A 31 -6.73 -10.01 -0.77
CA VAL A 31 -5.54 -9.15 -0.87
C VAL A 31 -5.26 -8.77 -2.31
N TRP A 32 -4.41 -7.76 -2.49
CA TRP A 32 -3.90 -7.37 -3.79
C TRP A 32 -2.47 -7.88 -3.96
N LYS A 33 -2.13 -8.36 -5.16
CA LYS A 33 -0.77 -8.79 -5.50
C LYS A 33 -0.16 -7.82 -6.50
N ILE A 34 1.04 -7.35 -6.21
CA ILE A 34 1.87 -6.54 -7.12
C ILE A 34 3.23 -7.21 -7.21
N ASP A 35 3.67 -7.55 -8.42
CA ASP A 35 4.85 -8.38 -8.67
C ASP A 35 4.87 -9.67 -7.82
N PHE A 36 5.73 -9.72 -6.80
CA PHE A 36 5.89 -10.85 -5.88
C PHE A 36 5.42 -10.55 -4.45
N GLU A 37 4.84 -9.37 -4.22
CA GLU A 37 4.45 -8.87 -2.90
C GLU A 37 2.92 -8.87 -2.72
N LEU A 38 2.48 -9.06 -1.47
CA LEU A 38 1.07 -8.97 -1.08
C LEU A 38 0.75 -7.68 -0.32
N VAL A 39 -0.42 -7.11 -0.59
CA VAL A 39 -0.88 -5.84 -0.02
C VAL A 39 -2.30 -6.00 0.52
N CYS A 40 -2.51 -5.63 1.78
CA CYS A 40 -3.72 -5.96 2.53
C CYS A 40 -4.96 -5.13 2.17
N SER A 41 -4.81 -3.98 1.50
CA SER A 41 -5.91 -3.08 1.16
C SER A 41 -5.65 -2.27 -0.10
N SER A 42 -6.72 -1.75 -0.71
CA SER A 42 -6.62 -0.85 -1.88
C SER A 42 -5.87 0.44 -1.54
N SER A 43 -6.02 0.98 -0.33
CA SER A 43 -5.28 2.17 0.11
C SER A 43 -3.78 1.92 0.17
N CYS A 44 -3.35 0.76 0.69
CA CYS A 44 -1.94 0.38 0.70
C CYS A 44 -1.41 0.12 -0.71
N LEU A 45 -2.24 -0.45 -1.59
CA LEU A 45 -1.88 -0.67 -2.99
C LEU A 45 -1.63 0.68 -3.71
N LEU A 46 -2.56 1.63 -3.57
CA LEU A 46 -2.42 2.96 -4.18
C LEU A 46 -1.14 3.67 -3.69
N LYS A 47 -0.85 3.60 -2.39
CA LYS A 47 0.41 4.13 -1.84
C LYS A 47 1.64 3.46 -2.44
N LYS A 48 1.66 2.12 -2.55
CA LYS A 48 2.76 1.36 -3.17
C LYS A 48 2.96 1.70 -4.65
N LEU A 49 1.88 2.02 -5.36
CA LEU A 49 1.91 2.49 -6.75
C LEU A 49 2.33 3.96 -6.90
N GLY A 50 2.57 4.68 -5.79
CA GLY A 50 2.87 6.11 -5.81
C GLY A 50 1.66 6.98 -6.20
N ALA A 51 0.45 6.43 -6.14
CA ALA A 51 -0.76 7.19 -6.47
C ALA A 51 -1.05 8.21 -5.36
N VAL A 52 -1.28 9.45 -5.76
CA VAL A 52 -1.73 10.52 -4.88
C VAL A 52 -3.22 10.78 -5.09
N THR A 53 -3.93 11.08 -4.01
CA THR A 53 -5.34 11.48 -4.10
C THR A 53 -5.38 12.95 -4.51
N VAL A 54 -6.04 13.22 -5.64
CA VAL A 54 -6.31 14.58 -6.11
C VAL A 54 -7.82 14.81 -6.18
N ILE A 55 -8.24 16.06 -6.02
CA ILE A 55 -9.63 16.45 -6.27
C ILE A 55 -9.78 16.71 -7.76
N ALA A 56 -10.71 16.02 -8.43
CA ALA A 56 -10.96 16.22 -9.86
C ALA A 56 -11.22 17.71 -10.17
N GLY A 57 -10.48 18.28 -11.12
CA GLY A 57 -10.55 19.69 -11.48
C GLY A 57 -9.77 20.65 -10.58
N LYS A 58 -9.04 20.15 -9.56
CA LYS A 58 -8.08 20.95 -8.78
C LYS A 58 -6.68 20.42 -9.03
N GLU A 59 -5.90 21.17 -9.81
CA GLU A 59 -4.47 20.88 -10.00
C GLU A 59 -3.74 20.99 -8.67
N VAL A 60 -3.10 19.91 -8.24
CA VAL A 60 -2.14 19.93 -7.13
C VAL A 60 -0.77 20.14 -7.75
N LYS A 61 -0.22 21.35 -7.65
CA LYS A 61 1.19 21.59 -8.01
C LYS A 61 2.02 20.74 -7.05
N GLN A 62 2.65 19.68 -7.56
CA GLN A 62 3.74 19.03 -6.85
C GLN A 62 4.88 20.05 -6.85
N GLU A 63 5.14 20.68 -5.71
CA GLU A 63 6.33 21.49 -5.52
C GLU A 63 7.52 20.54 -5.64
N SER A 64 8.13 20.49 -6.82
CA SER A 64 9.40 19.82 -7.03
C SER A 64 10.45 20.48 -6.14
N GLU A 65 11.12 19.67 -5.35
CA GLU A 65 12.17 20.05 -4.43
C GLU A 65 13.25 20.93 -5.11
N GLN A 66 13.47 22.11 -4.53
CA GLN A 66 14.71 22.90 -4.48
C GLN A 66 15.43 23.24 -5.81
N GLU A 67 15.11 24.43 -6.34
CA GLU A 67 16.13 25.26 -6.99
C GLU A 67 17.21 25.62 -5.96
N VAL A 68 18.34 24.91 -5.97
CA VAL A 68 19.57 25.42 -5.34
C VAL A 68 20.11 26.50 -6.27
N ALA A 69 19.73 27.75 -5.99
CA ALA A 69 20.35 28.91 -6.59
C ALA A 69 21.81 29.00 -6.11
N ASP A 70 22.71 28.84 -7.06
CA ASP A 70 24.13 29.21 -7.02
C ASP A 70 24.31 30.66 -6.53
N PRO A 71 25.02 30.93 -5.42
CA PRO A 71 25.63 32.23 -5.20
C PRO A 71 27.09 32.17 -5.68
N GLN A 72 27.32 32.64 -6.90
CA GLN A 72 28.65 33.01 -7.37
C GLN A 72 29.24 34.09 -6.47
N LEU A 73 30.40 33.82 -5.86
CA LEU A 73 31.44 34.80 -5.53
C LEU A 73 32.80 34.13 -5.36
#